data_AF-A0A3P7JAD4-F1
#
_entry.id   AF-A0A3P7JAD4-F1
#
_cell.length_a   1.000
_cell.length_b   1.000
_cell.length_c   1.000
_cell.angle_alpha   90.00
_cell.angle_beta   90.00
_cell.angle_gamma   90.00
#
_symmetry.space_group_name_H-M   'P 1'
#
loop_
_entity.id
_entity.type
_entity.pdbx_description
1 polymer ?
#
loop_
_entity_poly.entity_id
_entity_poly.type
_entity_poly.pdbx_seq_one_letter_code
_entity_poly.pdbx_strand_id
1 'polypeptide(L)'
;MDHLPEIIEVCNRETEIYPLWLCPYNQPSCPGMIRQRSGRNVLFVNVGVYGVGKEPSKLSIRRLEEAARTANGVKMLHGGTQMSRSEFWQMFDSSLYEWLRVKYNCKDAFLDVYDKVCQAVNH
;
A
#
# COMPACT_ATOMS: atom_id res chain seq x y z
N MET A 1 -3.73 -7.30 -14.62
CA MET A 1 -4.88 -7.97 -13.93
C MET A 1 -4.50 -9.35 -13.42
N ASP A 2 -3.32 -9.86 -13.80
CA ASP A 2 -2.93 -11.25 -13.65
C ASP A 2 -2.88 -11.72 -12.19
N HIS A 3 -2.59 -10.82 -11.25
CA HIS A 3 -2.56 -11.11 -9.81
C HIS A 3 -3.91 -10.88 -9.09
N LEU A 4 -4.94 -10.34 -9.76
CA LEU A 4 -6.21 -10.00 -9.10
C LEU A 4 -6.90 -11.22 -8.47
N PRO A 5 -7.01 -12.39 -9.13
CA PRO A 5 -7.63 -13.57 -8.51
C PRO A 5 -6.90 -14.03 -7.25
N GLU A 6 -5.56 -13.97 -7.26
CA GLU A 6 -4.73 -14.33 -6.10
C GLU A 6 -4.97 -13.36 -4.93
N ILE A 7 -5.02 -12.06 -5.18
CA ILE A 7 -5.30 -11.06 -4.14
C ILE A 7 -6.71 -11.23 -3.56
N ILE A 8 -7.71 -11.51 -4.40
CA ILE A 8 -9.09 -11.77 -3.92
C ILE A 8 -9.13 -13.00 -3.01
N GLU A 9 -8.40 -14.07 -3.36
CA GLU A 9 -8.33 -15.28 -2.54
C GLU A 9 -7.65 -15.02 -1.19
N VAL A 10 -6.58 -14.23 -1.18
CA VAL A 10 -5.93 -13.81 0.07
C VAL A 10 -6.88 -12.96 0.92
N CYS A 11 -7.60 -12.01 0.31
CA CYS A 11 -8.61 -11.21 1.01
C CYS A 11 -9.71 -12.07 1.62
N ASN A 12 -10.24 -13.04 0.87
CA ASN A 12 -11.23 -13.99 1.38
C ASN A 12 -10.69 -14.75 2.59
N ARG A 13 -9.54 -15.40 2.45
CA ARG A 13 -8.94 -16.22 3.52
C ARG A 13 -8.60 -15.44 4.78
N GLU A 14 -8.12 -14.21 4.64
CA GLU A 14 -7.61 -13.43 5.78
C GLU A 14 -8.66 -12.54 6.44
N THR A 15 -9.75 -12.20 5.73
CA THR A 15 -10.76 -11.26 6.25
C THR A 15 -12.17 -11.82 6.26
N GLU A 16 -12.55 -12.66 5.29
CA GLU A 16 -13.93 -13.13 5.06
C GLU A 16 -14.97 -11.97 5.00
N ILE A 17 -14.52 -10.76 4.70
CA ILE A 17 -15.36 -9.55 4.65
C ILE A 17 -15.81 -9.29 3.22
N TYR A 18 -17.11 -9.08 3.08
CA TYR A 18 -17.77 -8.77 1.83
C TYR A 18 -18.80 -7.64 2.01
N PRO A 19 -19.07 -6.85 0.96
CA PRO A 19 -18.51 -6.93 -0.40
C PRO A 19 -17.09 -6.34 -0.53
N LEU A 20 -16.31 -6.83 -1.50
CA LEU A 20 -15.03 -6.22 -1.88
C LEU A 20 -15.25 -5.07 -2.87
N TRP A 21 -14.62 -3.92 -2.62
CA TRP A 21 -14.60 -2.79 -3.54
C TRP A 21 -13.46 -2.94 -4.54
N LEU A 22 -13.77 -3.03 -5.83
CA LEU A 22 -12.76 -3.11 -6.90
C LEU A 22 -12.78 -1.84 -7.73
N CYS A 23 -11.66 -1.12 -7.75
CA CYS A 23 -11.52 0.11 -8.52
C CYS A 23 -10.29 0.04 -9.44
N PRO A 24 -10.48 -0.12 -10.76
CA PRO A 24 -9.38 -0.07 -11.71
C PRO A 24 -8.81 1.35 -11.78
N TYR A 25 -7.49 1.45 -11.76
CA TYR A 25 -6.76 2.70 -11.81
C TYR A 25 -5.60 2.58 -12.79
N ASN A 26 -5.53 3.51 -13.74
CA ASN A 26 -4.42 3.57 -14.68
C ASN A 26 -3.27 4.35 -14.04
N GLN A 27 -2.27 3.62 -13.54
CA GLN A 27 -1.07 4.21 -12.96
C GLN A 27 -0.14 4.69 -14.09
N PRO A 28 0.14 6.00 -14.17
CA PRO A 28 1.01 6.54 -15.22
C PRO A 28 2.47 6.13 -14.99
N SER A 29 3.25 6.09 -16.07
CA SER A 29 4.68 5.80 -16.06
C SER A 29 5.57 6.91 -15.52
N CYS A 30 5.00 8.07 -15.17
CA CYS A 30 5.76 9.21 -14.70
C CYS A 30 6.29 8.99 -13.26
N PRO A 31 7.39 9.67 -12.88
CA PRO A 31 7.90 9.61 -11.51
C PRO A 31 6.86 10.06 -10.49
N GLY A 32 6.73 9.30 -9.41
CA GLY A 32 5.79 9.55 -8.32
C GLY A 32 6.17 8.71 -7.11
N MET A 33 5.31 8.70 -6.09
CA MET A 33 5.57 7.93 -4.87
C MET A 33 5.42 6.43 -5.11
N ILE A 34 4.48 5.99 -5.95
CA ILE A 34 4.32 4.58 -6.32
C ILE A 34 5.51 4.18 -7.21
N ARG A 35 6.23 3.12 -6.81
CA ARG A 35 7.41 2.68 -7.54
C ARG A 35 7.03 2.13 -8.92
N GLN A 36 7.45 2.82 -9.97
CA GLN A 36 7.33 2.35 -11.34
C GLN A 36 8.46 1.39 -11.69
N ARG A 37 8.12 0.23 -12.27
CA ARG A 37 9.09 -0.81 -12.67
C ARG A 37 9.11 -1.09 -14.17
N SER A 38 8.01 -0.77 -14.88
CA SER A 38 7.82 -1.12 -16.28
C SER A 38 8.14 0.03 -17.25
N GLY A 39 8.22 1.27 -16.77
CA GLY A 39 8.34 2.47 -17.61
C GLY A 39 7.14 2.73 -18.53
N ARG A 40 6.03 2.02 -18.33
CA ARG A 40 4.79 2.11 -19.10
C ARG A 40 3.61 2.31 -18.15
N ASN A 41 2.49 2.79 -18.68
CA ASN A 41 1.26 2.86 -17.89
C ASN A 41 0.83 1.44 -17.51
N VAL A 42 0.53 1.23 -16.23
CA VAL A 42 0.13 -0.07 -15.68
C VAL A 42 -1.26 0.04 -15.09
N LEU A 43 -2.12 -0.92 -15.40
CA LEU A 43 -3.45 -1.00 -14.78
C LEU A 43 -3.34 -1.66 -13.41
N PHE A 44 -3.57 -0.86 -12.37
CA PHE A 44 -3.74 -1.32 -11.00
C PHE A 44 -5.23 -1.55 -10.73
N VAL A 45 -5.55 -2.41 -9.76
CA VAL A 45 -6.89 -2.54 -9.22
C VAL A 45 -6.78 -2.35 -7.72
N ASN A 46 -7.42 -1.30 -7.21
CA ASN A 46 -7.56 -1.12 -5.77
C ASN A 46 -8.62 -2.11 -5.28
N VAL A 47 -8.21 -2.99 -4.37
CA VAL A 47 -9.08 -3.95 -3.67
C VAL A 47 -9.31 -3.45 -2.26
N GLY A 48 -10.46 -2.83 -2.03
CA GLY A 48 -10.87 -2.33 -0.74
C GLY A 48 -11.73 -3.35 0.01
N VAL A 49 -11.29 -3.75 1.20
CA VAL A 49 -12.09 -4.58 2.11
C VAL A 49 -12.85 -3.64 3.04
N TYR A 50 -14.16 -3.50 2.82
CA TYR A 50 -15.04 -2.65 3.63
C TYR A 50 -16.20 -3.48 4.14
N GLY A 51 -16.39 -3.52 5.46
CA GLY A 51 -17.53 -4.20 6.04
C GLY A 51 -17.41 -4.38 7.54
N VAL A 52 -18.48 -4.90 8.11
CA VAL A 52 -18.53 -5.29 9.52
C VAL A 52 -18.14 -6.77 9.59
N GLY A 53 -16.99 -7.03 10.20
CA GLY A 53 -16.46 -8.37 10.37
C GLY A 53 -15.53 -8.41 11.57
N LYS A 54 -14.94 -9.58 11.81
CA LYS A 54 -13.88 -9.70 12.80
C LYS A 54 -12.69 -8.85 12.34
N GLU A 55 -12.18 -7.99 13.23
CA GLU A 55 -10.99 -7.22 12.90
C GLU A 55 -9.85 -8.17 12.52
N PRO A 56 -9.21 -7.94 11.36
CA PRO A 56 -8.13 -8.79 10.90
C PRO A 56 -6.99 -8.73 11.91
N SER A 57 -6.46 -9.90 12.26
CA SER A 57 -5.31 -9.99 13.15
C SER A 57 -4.10 -9.25 12.55
N LYS A 58 -3.14 -8.83 13.39
CA LYS A 58 -1.87 -8.27 12.89
C LYS A 58 -1.16 -9.22 11.92
N LEU A 59 -1.28 -10.53 12.12
CA LEU A 59 -0.74 -11.55 11.22
C LEU A 59 -1.45 -11.53 9.85
N SER A 60 -2.77 -11.40 9.84
CA SER A 60 -3.58 -11.31 8.62
C SER A 60 -3.27 -10.04 7.83
N ILE A 61 -3.13 -8.89 8.53
CA ILE A 61 -2.68 -7.63 7.90
C ILE A 61 -1.30 -7.82 7.26
N ARG A 62 -0.36 -8.44 7.99
CA ARG A 62 1.00 -8.69 7.47
C ARG A 62 0.99 -9.59 6.23
N ARG A 63 0.14 -10.63 6.18
CA ARG A 63 0.00 -11.50 5.00
C ARG A 63 -0.60 -10.77 3.81
N LEU A 64 -1.57 -9.88 4.02
CA LEU A 64 -2.13 -9.03 2.98
C LEU A 64 -1.07 -8.07 2.41
N GLU A 65 -0.27 -7.45 3.28
CA GLU A 65 0.84 -6.58 2.89
C GLU A 65 1.90 -7.34 2.08
N GLU A 66 2.25 -8.55 2.51
CA GLU A 66 3.18 -9.42 1.81
C GLU A 66 2.66 -9.85 0.43
N ALA A 67 1.39 -10.23 0.32
CA ALA A 67 0.77 -10.58 -0.96
C ALA A 67 0.79 -9.40 -1.93
N ALA A 68 0.43 -8.20 -1.46
CA ALA A 68 0.48 -6.99 -2.27
C ALA A 68 1.90 -6.70 -2.78
N ARG A 69 2.91 -6.85 -1.91
CA ARG A 69 4.33 -6.62 -2.26
C ARG A 69 4.85 -7.65 -3.27
N THR A 70 4.51 -8.93 -3.09
CA THR A 70 4.91 -10.01 -4.02
C THR A 70 4.29 -9.82 -5.40
N ALA A 71 3.08 -9.28 -5.48
CA ALA A 71 2.41 -8.94 -6.74
C ALA A 71 2.93 -7.63 -7.38
N ASN A 72 4.03 -7.04 -6.88
CA ASN A 72 4.51 -5.70 -7.24
C ASN A 72 3.44 -4.60 -7.11
N GLY A 73 2.47 -4.83 -6.23
CA GLY A 73 1.41 -3.88 -5.90
C GLY A 73 1.84 -2.89 -4.82
N VAL A 74 0.89 -2.04 -4.43
CA VAL A 74 1.06 -1.10 -3.33
C VAL A 74 -0.05 -1.25 -2.31
N LYS A 75 0.30 -1.06 -1.02
CA LYS A 75 -0.66 -0.97 0.06
C LYS A 75 -1.14 0.47 0.12
N MET A 76 -2.45 0.67 0.18
CA MET A 76 -2.99 1.99 0.49
C MET A 76 -2.52 2.43 1.89
N LEU A 77 -2.17 3.70 2.03
CA LEU A 77 -1.57 4.28 3.24
C LEU A 77 -2.57 4.51 4.38
N HIS A 78 -3.62 3.71 4.44
CA HIS A 78 -4.71 3.81 5.40
C HIS A 78 -4.76 2.54 6.27
N GLY A 79 -5.15 2.69 7.55
CA GLY A 79 -5.33 1.55 8.46
C GLY A 79 -4.04 0.95 9.01
N GLY A 80 -3.03 1.78 9.32
CA GLY A 80 -1.79 1.32 9.93
C GLY A 80 -0.87 0.56 8.97
N THR A 81 0.28 0.06 9.41
CA THR A 81 1.13 -0.89 8.64
C THR A 81 1.88 -1.83 9.59
N GLN A 82 2.00 -3.12 9.24
CA GLN A 82 2.87 -4.05 9.97
C GLN A 82 4.25 -4.21 9.30
N MET A 83 4.44 -3.61 8.13
CA MET A 83 5.72 -3.57 7.42
C MET A 83 6.79 -2.75 8.14
N SER A 84 8.03 -3.22 8.06
CA SER A 84 9.22 -2.42 8.33
C SER A 84 9.41 -1.28 7.32
N ARG A 85 10.24 -0.30 7.67
CA ARG A 85 10.54 0.84 6.79
C ARG A 85 11.14 0.41 5.45
N SER A 86 11.98 -0.63 5.47
CA SER A 86 12.60 -1.15 4.24
C SER A 86 11.57 -1.83 3.34
N GLU A 87 10.65 -2.63 3.89
CA GLU A 87 9.56 -3.27 3.14
C GLU A 87 8.62 -2.22 2.54
N PHE A 88 8.29 -1.17 3.30
CA PHE A 88 7.49 -0.05 2.81
C PHE A 88 8.13 0.60 1.57
N TRP A 89 9.42 0.94 1.64
CA TRP A 89 10.12 1.56 0.52
C TRP A 89 10.46 0.61 -0.64
N GLN A 90 10.16 -0.69 -0.55
CA GLN A 90 10.18 -1.58 -1.72
C GLN A 90 8.98 -1.33 -2.66
N MET A 91 7.87 -0.83 -2.09
CA MET A 91 6.61 -0.58 -2.79
C MET A 91 6.55 0.85 -3.34
N PHE A 92 7.23 1.78 -2.67
CA PHE A 92 7.30 3.19 -3.03
C PHE A 92 8.70 3.60 -3.51
N ASP A 93 8.80 4.69 -4.27
CA ASP A 93 10.08 5.34 -4.61
C ASP A 93 10.25 6.59 -3.74
N SER A 94 11.22 6.53 -2.82
CA SER A 94 11.53 7.63 -1.89
C SER A 94 12.27 8.78 -2.54
N SER A 95 12.82 8.61 -3.75
CA SER A 95 13.80 9.55 -4.32
C SER A 95 13.19 10.94 -4.54
N LEU A 96 12.05 10.99 -5.23
CA LEU A 96 11.33 12.24 -5.47
C LEU A 96 10.74 12.82 -4.17
N TYR A 97 10.26 11.94 -3.29
CA TYR A 97 9.69 12.31 -2.00
C TYR A 97 10.70 13.02 -1.09
N GLU A 98 11.88 12.42 -0.91
CA GLU A 98 12.96 13.00 -0.08
C GLU A 98 13.48 14.31 -0.68
N TRP A 99 13.61 14.38 -2.00
CA TRP A 99 14.03 15.61 -2.68
C TRP A 99 13.05 16.76 -2.41
N LEU A 100 11.73 16.51 -2.53
CA LEU A 100 10.70 17.50 -2.23
C LEU A 100 10.74 17.93 -0.76
N ARG A 101 10.97 16.99 0.16
CA ARG A 101 11.07 17.31 1.60
C ARG A 101 12.23 18.25 1.92
N VAL A 102 13.37 18.05 1.27
CA VAL A 102 14.53 18.96 1.42
C VAL A 102 14.22 20.31 0.77
N LYS A 103 13.75 20.31 -0.48
CA LYS A 103 13.50 21.54 -1.25
C LYS A 103 12.54 22.51 -0.54
N TYR A 104 11.51 21.99 0.10
CA TYR A 104 10.48 22.80 0.77
C TYR A 104 10.63 22.84 2.30
N ASN A 105 11.78 22.42 2.83
CA ASN A 105 12.08 22.42 4.26
C ASN A 105 11.02 21.69 5.12
N CYS A 106 10.47 20.60 4.59
CA CYS A 106 9.43 19.81 5.25
C CYS A 106 9.98 18.81 6.28
N LYS A 107 11.30 18.63 6.37
CA LYS A 107 11.91 17.60 7.23
C LYS A 107 11.60 17.82 8.71
N ASP A 108 11.61 19.07 9.16
CA ASP A 108 11.34 19.42 10.56
C ASP A 108 9.86 19.74 10.80
N ALA A 109 9.15 20.18 9.75
CA ALA A 109 7.76 20.62 9.85
C ALA A 109 6.74 19.46 9.85
N PHE A 110 7.05 18.36 9.16
CA PHE A 110 6.10 17.26 8.96
C PHE A 110 6.77 15.90 9.19
N LEU A 111 6.03 14.96 9.77
CA LEU A 111 6.47 13.57 9.87
C LEU A 111 6.75 12.96 8.51
N ASP A 112 7.60 11.94 8.49
CA ASP A 112 7.76 11.08 7.33
C ASP A 112 6.46 10.29 7.06
N VAL A 113 6.21 9.93 5.80
CA VAL A 113 5.00 9.18 5.43
C VAL A 113 4.98 7.81 6.11
N TYR A 114 6.12 7.12 6.20
CA TYR A 114 6.19 5.84 6.91
C TYR A 114 5.84 6.01 8.38
N ASP A 115 6.42 7.03 9.04
CA ASP A 115 6.21 7.27 10.47
C ASP A 115 4.73 7.59 10.75
N LYS A 116 4.09 8.38 9.88
CA LYS A 116 2.64 8.67 9.96
C LYS A 116 1.77 7.42 9.83
N VAL A 117 2.08 6.53 8.89
CA VAL A 117 1.30 5.31 8.64
C VAL A 117 1.53 4.28 9.74
N CYS A 118 2.75 4.17 10.27
CA CYS A 118 3.08 3.28 11.37
C CYS A 118 2.37 3.71 12.67
N GLN A 119 2.32 5.01 12.97
CA GLN A 119 1.62 5.53 14.14
C GLN A 119 0.12 5.25 14.15
N ALA A 120 -0.52 5.12 12.99
CA ALA A 120 -1.94 4.75 12.90
C ALA A 120 -2.26 3.35 13.46
N VAL A 121 -1.25 2.53 13.78
CA VAL A 121 -1.41 1.23 14.47
C VAL A 121 -1.49 1.37 16.00
N ASN A 122 -1.03 2.50 16.56
CA ASN A 122 -0.85 2.67 18.00
C ASN A 122 -2.01 3.40 18.71
N HIS A 123 -3.18 3.48 18.07
CA HIS A 123 -4.39 4.10 18.61
C HIS A 123 -5.55 3.11 18.66
#